data_AF-A0A382FML2-F1
#
_entry.id   AF-A0A382FML2-F1
#
_cell.length_a   1.000
_cell.length_b   1.000
_cell.length_c   1.000
_cell.angle_alpha   90.00
_cell.angle_beta   90.00
_cell.angle_gamma   90.00
#
_symmetry.space_group_name_H-M   'P 1'
#
loop_
_entity.id
_entity.type
_entity.pdbx_description
1 polymer ?
#
loop_
_entity_poly.entity_id
_entity_poly.type
_entity_poly.pdbx_seq_one_letter_code
_entity_poly.pdbx_strand_id
1 'polypeptide(L)' 'MTNYDLDELERTRDRERFEDAINNIDIQVVTIHTIERLAAKEKVSLSYFIQTLLLEALEIRLLKVHHE' A
#
# COMPACT_ATOMS: atom_id res chain seq x y z
N MET A 1 32.19 7.33 1.36
CA MET A 1 31.27 8.28 0.70
C MET A 1 30.02 7.50 0.37
N THR A 2 28.95 7.75 1.12
CA THR A 2 27.68 7.02 1.00
C THR A 2 26.94 7.52 -0.23
N ASN A 3 26.39 6.60 -1.02
CA ASN A 3 25.65 6.84 -2.26
C ASN A 3 24.27 7.47 -1.98
N TYR A 4 24.22 8.51 -1.16
CA TYR A 4 23.00 9.13 -0.65
C TYR A 4 22.05 9.56 -1.77
N ASP A 5 22.61 10.06 -2.88
CA ASP A 5 21.86 10.49 -4.05
C ASP A 5 21.19 9.32 -4.79
N LEU A 6 21.81 8.13 -4.79
CA LEU A 6 21.26 6.91 -5.40
C LEU A 6 20.11 6.34 -4.55
N ASP A 7 20.25 6.36 -3.22
CA ASP A 7 19.21 5.90 -2.29
C ASP A 7 17.97 6.81 -2.29
N GLU A 8 18.14 8.12 -2.54
CA GLU A 8 17.03 9.07 -2.62
C GLU A 8 16.27 8.95 -3.94
N LEU A 9 16.98 8.72 -5.05
CA LEU A 9 16.39 8.44 -6.36
C LEU A 9 15.61 7.12 -6.35
N GLU A 10 16.15 6.09 -5.71
CA GLU A 10 15.50 4.79 -5.59
C GLU A 10 14.22 4.86 -4.74
N ARG A 11 14.27 5.56 -3.60
CA ARG A 11 13.07 5.85 -2.78
C ARG A 11 12.00 6.63 -3.55
N THR A 12 12.41 7.57 -4.40
CA THR A 12 11.47 8.37 -5.20
C THR A 12 10.76 7.50 -6.25
N ARG A 13 11.52 6.65 -6.98
CA ARG A 13 10.93 5.70 -7.94
C ARG A 13 10.01 4.69 -7.30
N ASP A 14 10.36 4.18 -6.12
CA ASP A 14 9.50 3.24 -5.40
C ASP A 14 8.20 3.90 -4.95
N ARG A 15 8.26 5.17 -4.54
CA ARG A 15 7.08 5.96 -4.19
C ARG A 15 6.18 6.19 -5.40
N GLU A 16 6.76 6.59 -6.53
CA GLU A 16 6.02 6.78 -7.80
C GLU A 16 5.37 5.48 -8.27
N ARG A 17 6.09 4.34 -8.20
CA ARG A 17 5.51 3.02 -8.51
C ARG A 17 4.38 2.65 -7.58
N PHE A 18 4.48 3.01 -6.30
CA PHE A 18 3.43 2.73 -5.33
C PHE A 18 2.19 3.59 -5.58
N GLU A 19 2.38 4.88 -5.88
CA GLU A 19 1.29 5.78 -6.27
C GLU A 19 0.62 5.32 -7.56
N ASP A 20 1.39 4.96 -8.59
CA ASP A 20 0.86 4.38 -9.83
C ASP A 20 0.12 3.07 -9.59
N ALA A 21 0.67 2.19 -8.74
CA ALA A 21 0.00 0.94 -8.39
C ALA A 21 -1.34 1.22 -7.72
N ILE A 22 -1.40 2.10 -6.71
CA ILE A 22 -2.63 2.51 -6.02
C ILE A 22 -3.64 3.12 -7.00
N ASN A 23 -3.20 4.05 -7.85
CA ASN A 23 -4.07 4.75 -8.80
C ASN A 23 -4.61 3.81 -9.90
N ASN A 24 -3.87 2.75 -10.23
CA ASN A 24 -4.26 1.76 -11.24
C ASN A 24 -4.78 0.44 -10.64
N ILE A 25 -5.03 0.36 -9.32
CA ILE A 25 -5.70 -0.82 -8.78
C ILE A 25 -7.13 -0.81 -9.32
N ASP A 26 -7.40 -1.70 -10.26
CA ASP A 26 -8.75 -1.96 -10.73
C ASP A 26 -9.51 -2.75 -9.65
N ILE A 27 -9.98 -2.03 -8.64
CA ILE A 27 -10.79 -2.58 -7.57
C ILE A 27 -12.20 -2.73 -8.11
N GLN A 28 -12.66 -3.97 -8.24
CA GLN A 28 -14.06 -4.24 -8.58
C GLN A 28 -14.99 -3.46 -7.64
N VAL A 29 -16.03 -2.83 -8.19
CA VAL A 29 -16.98 -1.98 -7.45
C VAL A 29 -17.58 -2.70 -6.24
N VAL A 30 -17.82 -4.01 -6.34
CA VAL A 30 -18.31 -4.84 -5.22
C VAL A 30 -17.30 -4.87 -4.06
N THR A 31 -16.01 -4.92 -4.39
CA THR A 31 -14.91 -4.91 -3.43
C THR A 31 -14.79 -3.55 -2.75
N ILE A 32 -14.89 -2.43 -3.48
CA ILE A 32 -14.83 -1.09 -2.87
C ILE A 32 -15.96 -0.88 -1.87
N HIS A 33 -17.19 -1.30 -2.22
CA HIS A 33 -18.35 -1.18 -1.33
C HIS A 33 -18.25 -2.06 -0.09
N THR A 34 -17.59 -3.21 -0.23
CA THR A 34 -17.33 -4.11 0.90
C THR A 34 -16.31 -3.48 1.85
N ILE A 35 -15.25 -2.87 1.32
CA ILE A 35 -14.24 -2.14 2.09
C ILE A 35 -14.87 -0.93 2.80
N GLU A 36 -15.74 -0.17 2.12
CA GLU A 36 -16.50 0.94 2.71
C GLU A 36 -17.37 0.51 3.88
N ARG A 37 -18.11 -0.60 3.74
CA ARG A 37 -18.93 -1.14 4.85
C ARG A 37 -18.08 -1.58 6.02
N LEU A 38 -16.91 -2.16 5.77
CA LEU A 38 -15.98 -2.57 6.83
C LEU A 38 -15.39 -1.37 7.55
N ALA A 39 -14.93 -0.35 6.83
CA ALA A 39 -14.42 0.89 7.41
C ALA A 39 -15.48 1.58 8.28
N ALA A 40 -16.73 1.64 7.81
CA ALA A 40 -17.85 2.19 8.57
C ALA A 40 -18.16 1.39 9.85
N LYS A 41 -18.06 0.05 9.81
CA LYS A 41 -18.25 -0.81 10.98
C LYS A 41 -17.17 -0.57 12.04
N GLU A 42 -15.92 -0.43 11.61
CA GLU A 42 -14.77 -0.15 12.47
C GLU A 42 -14.68 1.33 12.89
N LYS A 43 -15.59 2.18 12.40
CA LYS A 43 -15.65 3.63 12.66
C LYS A 43 -14.37 4.39 12.31
N VAL A 44 -13.69 3.96 11.25
CA VAL A 44 -12.49 4.62 10.72
C VAL A 44 -12.75 5.17 9.32
N SER A 45 -11.95 6.13 8.87
CA SER A 45 -12.06 6.63 7.50
C SER A 45 -11.66 5.55 6.51
N LEU A 46 -12.31 5.54 5.34
CA LEU A 46 -12.01 4.60 4.25
C LEU A 46 -10.53 4.66 3.85
N SER A 47 -9.98 5.88 3.74
CA SER A 47 -8.57 6.09 3.39
C SER A 47 -7.63 5.45 4.39
N TYR A 48 -7.90 5.62 5.69
CA TYR A 48 -7.10 5.00 6.75
C TYR A 48 -7.21 3.48 6.72
N PHE A 49 -8.41 2.96 6.51
CA PHE A 49 -8.64 1.51 6.42
C PHE A 49 -7.89 0.87 5.24
N ILE A 50 -7.92 1.50 4.07
CA ILE A 50 -7.16 1.04 2.90
C ILE A 50 -5.66 1.11 3.16
N GLN A 51 -5.17 2.19 3.76
CA GLN A 51 -3.75 2.33 4.12
C GLN A 51 -3.28 1.22 5.05
N THR A 52 -4.05 0.86 6.07
CA THR A 52 -3.73 -0.24 6.99
C THR A 52 -3.70 -1.58 6.26
N LEU A 53 -4.68 -1.87 5.40
CA LEU A 53 -4.68 -3.11 4.61
C LEU A 53 -3.47 -3.21 3.68
N LEU A 54 -3.08 -2.11 3.05
CA LEU A 54 -1.90 -2.06 2.20
C LEU A 54 -0.62 -2.27 3.01
N LEU A 55 -0.53 -1.69 4.21
CA LEU A 55 0.62 -1.86 5.10
C LEU A 55 0.76 -3.32 5.56
N GLU A 56 -0.32 -3.95 6.02
CA GLU A 56 -0.32 -5.37 6.40
C GLU A 56 0.09 -6.28 5.23
N ALA A 57 -0.43 -6.02 4.03
CA ALA A 57 -0.05 -6.78 2.84
C ALA A 57 1.44 -6.65 2.52
N LEU A 58 2.00 -5.45 2.73
CA LEU A 58 3.41 -5.16 2.50
C LEU A 58 4.31 -5.85 3.54
N GLU A 59 3.90 -5.85 4.81
CA GLU A 59 4.58 -6.59 5.89
C GLU A 59 4.61 -8.09 5.61
N ILE A 60 3.48 -8.69 5.21
CA ILE A 60 3.41 -10.10 4.83
C ILE A 60 4.37 -10.41 3.67
N ARG A 61 4.44 -9.51 2.69
CA ARG A 61 5.33 -9.67 1.54
C ARG A 61 6.80 -9.58 1.94
N LEU A 62 7.17 -8.62 2.78
CA LEU A 62 8.53 -8.48 3.31
C LEU A 62 8.95 -9.70 4.14
N LEU A 63 8.06 -10.21 5.00
CA LEU A 63 8.29 -11.41 5.78
C LEU A 63 8.53 -12.64 4.89
N LYS A 64 7.77 -12.79 3.79
CA LYS A 64 7.99 -13.87 2.83
C LYS A 64 9.34 -13.76 2.12
N VAL A 65 9.75 -12.56 1.74
CA VAL A 65 11.05 -12.31 1.08
C VAL A 65 12.22 -12.58 2.01
N HIS A 66 12.07 -12.40 3.33
CA HIS A 66 13.12 -12.71 4.30
C HIS A 66 13.24 -14.20 4.67
N HIS A 67 12.29 -15.04 4.26
CA HIS A 67 12.27 -16.48 4.54
C HIS A 67 12.55 -17.36 3.30
N GLU A 68 12.86 -16.75 2.15
CA GLU A 68 13.43 -17.40 0.95
C GLU A 68 14.94 -17.13 0.86
#